data_AF-A0A2T4VQ61-F1
#
_entry.id   AF-A0A2T4VQ61-F1
#
_cell.length_a   1.000
_cell.length_b   1.000
_cell.length_c   1.000
_cell.angle_alpha   90.00
_cell.angle_beta   90.00
_cell.angle_gamma   90.00
#
_symmetry.space_group_name_H-M   'P 1'
#
loop_
_entity.id
_entity.type
_entity.pdbx_description
1 polymer ?
#
loop_
_entity_poly.entity_id
_entity_poly.type
_entity_poly.pdbx_seq_one_letter_code
_entity_poly.pdbx_strand_id
1 'polypeptide(L)'
;MWKAIQKASKSVLAVGIVFSSMAALATEWFDTTAAERAASGYPIAKRGDVTWAYANRSSNEVCKSKGFATGLYVGHQAGELMGVNCFDEDTVDWFDTTLTELRRLPGWGNDTDDNTHVDKQVPFWANYAAFAVCNRHGYGTGFFTGHQSGELVGVHCIARDKMHYVQVPSNDARFGLPGGRPTGWPWHYLNITANDVCAYHGYRTGLLSAMFASGQPFWVWLEYHCFD
;
A
#
# COMPACT_ATOMS: atom_id res chain seq x y z
N MET A 1 -54.81 -56.60 24.69
CA MET A 1 -53.42 -57.05 24.86
C MET A 1 -52.59 -56.50 23.70
N TRP A 2 -51.46 -55.86 24.02
CA TRP A 2 -50.77 -54.83 23.24
C TRP A 2 -50.22 -55.24 21.86
N LYS A 3 -50.31 -54.28 20.92
CA LYS A 3 -49.60 -54.22 19.64
C LYS A 3 -48.16 -53.73 19.87
N ALA A 4 -47.16 -54.44 19.35
CA ALA A 4 -45.78 -53.99 19.31
C ALA A 4 -45.54 -53.05 18.11
N ILE A 5 -44.96 -51.88 18.36
CA ILE A 5 -44.57 -50.87 17.38
C ILE A 5 -43.07 -51.02 17.12
N GLN A 6 -42.69 -51.28 15.86
CA GLN A 6 -41.31 -51.21 15.36
C GLN A 6 -40.84 -49.75 15.35
N LYS A 7 -39.68 -49.48 15.94
CA LYS A 7 -39.00 -48.18 15.91
C LYS A 7 -37.81 -48.28 14.96
N ALA A 8 -37.93 -47.70 13.76
CA ALA A 8 -36.82 -47.54 12.82
C ALA A 8 -35.97 -46.32 13.24
N SER A 9 -34.67 -46.51 13.46
CA SER A 9 -33.72 -45.40 13.65
C SER A 9 -33.31 -44.85 12.28
N LYS A 10 -33.50 -43.55 12.08
CA LYS A 10 -32.97 -42.82 10.92
C LYS A 10 -31.54 -42.39 11.27
N SER A 11 -30.55 -42.96 10.61
CA SER A 11 -29.18 -42.47 10.63
C SER A 11 -29.09 -41.22 9.75
N VAL A 12 -28.85 -40.06 10.36
CA VAL A 12 -28.54 -38.81 9.66
C VAL A 12 -27.03 -38.80 9.41
N LEU A 13 -26.64 -38.87 8.14
CA LEU A 13 -25.26 -38.74 7.68
C LEU A 13 -24.92 -37.24 7.68
N ALA A 14 -24.13 -36.79 8.66
CA ALA A 14 -23.60 -35.43 8.68
C ALA A 14 -22.43 -35.34 7.69
N VAL A 15 -22.65 -34.67 6.55
CA VAL A 15 -21.58 -34.28 5.64
C VAL A 15 -20.88 -33.06 6.24
N GLY A 16 -19.74 -33.27 6.88
CA GLY A 16 -18.88 -32.19 7.34
C GLY A 16 -18.14 -31.56 6.16
N ILE A 17 -18.60 -30.39 5.72
CA ILE A 17 -17.82 -29.54 4.81
C ILE A 17 -16.73 -28.88 5.65
N VAL A 18 -15.50 -29.35 5.49
CA VAL A 18 -14.32 -28.71 6.08
C VAL A 18 -14.01 -27.49 5.21
N PHE A 19 -14.44 -26.30 5.64
CA PHE A 19 -13.88 -25.07 5.12
C PHE A 19 -12.47 -24.95 5.68
N SER A 20 -11.46 -25.27 4.88
CA SER A 20 -10.11 -24.79 5.13
C SER A 20 -10.16 -23.27 5.02
N SER A 21 -10.32 -22.59 6.15
CA SER A 21 -9.96 -21.19 6.27
C SER A 21 -8.48 -21.10 5.93
N MET A 22 -8.16 -20.73 4.70
CA MET A 22 -6.84 -20.19 4.42
C MET A 22 -6.67 -19.06 5.44
N ALA A 23 -5.63 -19.15 6.28
CA ALA A 23 -5.23 -17.98 7.05
C ALA A 23 -4.93 -16.92 5.99
N ALA A 24 -5.83 -15.95 5.85
CA ALA A 24 -5.64 -14.85 4.92
C ALA A 24 -4.33 -14.19 5.35
N LEU A 25 -3.41 -14.09 4.41
CA LEU A 25 -2.18 -13.34 4.65
C LEU A 25 -2.57 -11.87 4.76
N ALA A 26 -1.99 -11.17 5.74
CA ALA A 26 -2.14 -9.73 5.99
C ALA A 26 -2.05 -8.88 4.71
N THR A 27 -1.17 -9.30 3.81
CA THR A 27 -0.95 -8.70 2.49
C THR A 27 -0.90 -9.78 1.41
N GLU A 28 -1.55 -9.60 0.26
CA GLU A 28 -1.44 -10.54 -0.87
C GLU A 28 -1.07 -9.83 -2.18
N TRP A 29 -0.19 -10.47 -2.97
CA TRP A 29 0.22 -9.97 -4.28
C TRP A 29 -0.72 -10.45 -5.38
N PHE A 30 -1.10 -9.54 -6.27
CA PHE A 30 -1.81 -9.86 -7.50
C PHE A 30 -1.17 -9.19 -8.71
N ASP A 31 -1.15 -9.89 -9.84
CA ASP A 31 -0.94 -9.28 -11.14
C ASP A 31 -2.28 -8.81 -11.68
N THR A 32 -2.42 -7.49 -11.85
CA THR A 32 -3.64 -6.89 -12.41
C THR A 32 -3.52 -6.77 -13.92
N THR A 33 -4.59 -7.08 -14.63
CA THR A 33 -4.72 -6.84 -16.07
C THR A 33 -5.23 -5.43 -16.36
N ALA A 34 -5.04 -4.95 -17.59
CA ALA A 34 -5.63 -3.67 -18.00
C ALA A 34 -7.17 -3.66 -17.92
N ALA A 35 -7.80 -4.81 -18.17
CA ALA A 35 -9.24 -4.97 -18.06
C ALA A 35 -9.75 -4.85 -16.62
N GLU A 36 -9.07 -5.46 -15.64
CA GLU A 36 -9.42 -5.32 -14.22
C GLU A 36 -9.30 -3.87 -13.75
N ARG A 37 -8.22 -3.17 -14.15
CA ARG A 37 -8.04 -1.74 -13.82
C ARG A 37 -9.10 -0.86 -14.48
N ALA A 38 -9.48 -1.16 -15.72
CA ALA A 38 -10.58 -0.47 -16.38
C ALA A 38 -11.93 -0.71 -15.67
N ALA A 39 -12.19 -1.96 -15.23
CA ALA A 39 -13.41 -2.34 -14.51
C ALA A 39 -13.50 -1.67 -13.13
N SER A 40 -12.37 -1.33 -12.50
CA SER A 40 -12.35 -0.58 -11.23
C SER A 40 -12.69 0.92 -11.39
N GLY A 41 -12.92 1.38 -12.63
CA GLY A 41 -13.15 2.80 -12.94
C GLY A 41 -11.87 3.61 -13.15
N TYR A 42 -10.70 2.99 -13.04
CA TYR A 42 -9.40 3.64 -13.16
C TYR A 42 -8.50 2.93 -14.18
N PRO A 43 -8.79 3.06 -15.50
CA PRO A 43 -7.98 2.42 -16.53
C PRO A 43 -6.53 2.91 -16.50
N ILE A 44 -5.60 1.97 -16.35
CA ILE A 44 -4.15 2.23 -16.45
C ILE A 44 -3.56 1.27 -17.49
N ALA A 45 -3.14 1.80 -18.63
CA ALA A 45 -2.44 1.00 -19.65
C ALA A 45 -0.94 0.92 -19.36
N LYS A 46 -0.34 2.03 -18.91
CA LYS A 46 1.06 2.11 -18.51
C LYS A 46 1.17 2.86 -17.19
N ARG A 47 1.96 2.34 -16.27
CA ARG A 47 2.24 2.95 -14.96
C ARG A 47 2.79 4.38 -15.04
N GLY A 48 3.50 4.71 -16.11
CA GLY A 48 4.11 6.02 -16.32
C GLY A 48 3.13 7.10 -16.79
N ASP A 49 1.94 6.72 -17.25
CA ASP A 49 0.97 7.64 -17.87
C ASP A 49 0.00 8.25 -16.84
N VAL A 50 0.08 7.84 -15.57
CA VAL A 50 -0.83 8.27 -14.50
C VAL A 50 -0.08 8.79 -13.28
N THR A 51 -0.73 9.67 -12.53
CA THR A 51 -0.21 10.19 -11.26
C THR A 51 -0.23 9.11 -10.18
N TRP A 52 0.55 9.32 -9.11
CA TRP A 52 0.56 8.42 -7.96
C TRP A 52 -0.82 8.28 -7.33
N ALA A 53 -1.56 9.40 -7.20
CA ALA A 53 -2.87 9.41 -6.58
C ALA A 53 -3.90 8.65 -7.44
N TYR A 54 -3.83 8.79 -8.78
CA TYR A 54 -4.67 7.99 -9.68
C TYR A 54 -4.35 6.50 -9.57
N ALA A 55 -3.06 6.15 -9.50
CA ALA A 55 -2.64 4.77 -9.27
C ALA A 55 -3.15 4.22 -7.93
N ASN A 56 -3.10 5.00 -6.85
CA ASN A 56 -3.58 4.56 -5.54
C ASN A 56 -5.11 4.41 -5.47
N ARG A 57 -5.88 5.28 -6.14
CA ARG A 57 -7.33 5.10 -6.28
C ARG A 57 -7.65 3.81 -7.05
N SER A 58 -6.91 3.55 -8.12
CA SER A 58 -7.03 2.32 -8.90
C SER A 58 -6.71 1.07 -8.07
N SER A 59 -5.60 1.05 -7.34
CA SER A 59 -5.23 -0.12 -6.51
C SER A 59 -6.23 -0.36 -5.38
N ASN A 60 -6.76 0.71 -4.78
CA ASN A 60 -7.81 0.63 -3.77
C ASN A 60 -9.06 -0.11 -4.31
N GLU A 61 -9.58 0.32 -5.48
CA GLU A 61 -10.79 -0.29 -6.04
C GLU A 61 -10.54 -1.69 -6.63
N VAL A 62 -9.36 -1.95 -7.20
CA VAL A 62 -8.99 -3.30 -7.65
C VAL A 62 -8.91 -4.26 -6.46
N CYS A 63 -8.27 -3.89 -5.35
CA CYS A 63 -8.13 -4.77 -4.19
C CYS A 63 -9.47 -4.97 -3.45
N LYS A 64 -10.32 -3.94 -3.38
CA LYS A 64 -11.70 -4.10 -2.88
C LYS A 64 -12.51 -5.10 -3.70
N SER A 65 -12.37 -5.10 -5.03
CA SER A 65 -13.04 -6.09 -5.89
C SER A 65 -12.59 -7.53 -5.63
N LYS A 66 -11.43 -7.71 -4.96
CA LYS A 66 -10.86 -9.00 -4.55
C LYS A 66 -11.13 -9.35 -3.08
N GLY A 67 -11.88 -8.51 -2.34
CA GLY A 67 -12.23 -8.75 -0.94
C GLY A 67 -11.26 -8.20 0.10
N PHE A 68 -10.32 -7.34 -0.32
CA PHE A 68 -9.36 -6.68 0.57
C PHE A 68 -9.82 -5.26 0.96
N ALA A 69 -9.27 -4.70 2.04
CA ALA A 69 -9.61 -3.36 2.50
C ALA A 69 -9.07 -2.27 1.56
N THR A 70 -7.83 -2.44 1.08
CA THR A 70 -7.16 -1.50 0.17
C THR A 70 -6.03 -2.18 -0.61
N GLY A 71 -5.31 -1.41 -1.42
CA GLY A 71 -4.08 -1.87 -2.06
C GLY A 71 -3.14 -0.76 -2.50
N LEU A 72 -1.93 -1.17 -2.85
CA LEU A 72 -0.88 -0.30 -3.37
C LEU A 72 -0.14 -0.99 -4.51
N TYR A 73 -0.03 -0.32 -5.66
CA TYR A 73 0.79 -0.85 -6.75
C TYR A 73 2.26 -0.89 -6.37
N VAL A 74 2.94 -1.97 -6.75
CA VAL A 74 4.36 -2.19 -6.45
C VAL A 74 5.29 -1.48 -7.42
N GLY A 75 4.73 -0.87 -8.47
CA GLY A 75 5.46 -0.15 -9.50
C GLY A 75 6.02 -1.03 -10.61
N HIS A 76 6.11 -2.35 -10.45
CA HIS A 76 6.50 -3.26 -11.55
C HIS A 76 5.38 -3.39 -12.59
N GLN A 77 5.77 -3.48 -13.86
CA GLN A 77 4.89 -3.75 -14.99
C GLN A 77 5.59 -4.68 -15.99
N ALA A 78 4.91 -5.75 -16.39
CA ALA A 78 5.36 -6.69 -17.42
C ALA A 78 4.25 -6.86 -18.47
N GLY A 79 4.46 -6.27 -19.66
CA GLY A 79 3.38 -6.17 -20.65
C GLY A 79 2.19 -5.37 -20.09
N GLU A 80 1.01 -5.98 -20.09
CA GLU A 80 -0.22 -5.39 -19.52
C GLU A 80 -0.39 -5.62 -18.01
N LEU A 81 0.42 -6.51 -17.42
CA LEU A 81 0.32 -6.88 -16.03
C LEU A 81 1.01 -5.85 -15.14
N MET A 82 0.32 -5.38 -14.10
CA MET A 82 0.87 -4.52 -13.06
C MET A 82 0.67 -5.16 -11.69
N GLY A 83 1.75 -5.32 -10.94
CA GLY A 83 1.70 -5.93 -9.62
C GLY A 83 1.09 -4.98 -8.58
N VAL A 84 0.19 -5.49 -7.75
CA VAL A 84 -0.45 -4.78 -6.63
C VAL A 84 -0.37 -5.64 -5.38
N ASN A 85 -0.07 -5.01 -4.24
CA ASN A 85 -0.25 -5.62 -2.93
C ASN A 85 -1.59 -5.16 -2.37
N CYS A 86 -2.45 -6.11 -2.01
CA CYS A 86 -3.72 -5.87 -1.36
C CYS A 86 -3.61 -6.17 0.14
N PHE A 87 -4.19 -5.33 0.98
CA PHE A 87 -4.11 -5.40 2.43
C PHE A 87 -5.47 -5.73 3.03
N ASP A 88 -5.51 -6.63 3.99
CA ASP A 88 -6.73 -6.94 4.72
C ASP A 88 -7.09 -5.86 5.76
N GLU A 89 -8.28 -5.99 6.34
CA GLU A 89 -8.78 -5.05 7.37
C GLU A 89 -8.03 -5.14 8.70
N ASP A 90 -7.31 -6.23 8.97
CA ASP A 90 -6.51 -6.40 10.18
C ASP A 90 -5.12 -5.73 10.07
N THR A 91 -4.74 -5.30 8.87
CA THR A 91 -3.42 -4.70 8.57
C THR A 91 -3.46 -3.19 8.44
N VAL A 92 -4.58 -2.63 7.96
CA VAL A 92 -4.71 -1.19 7.69
C VAL A 92 -5.94 -0.57 8.32
N ASP A 93 -5.76 0.64 8.86
CA ASP A 93 -6.86 1.48 9.31
C ASP A 93 -6.99 2.72 8.41
N TRP A 94 -8.22 3.15 8.14
CA TRP A 94 -8.50 4.37 7.38
C TRP A 94 -8.62 5.59 8.29
N PHE A 95 -8.02 6.70 7.88
CA PHE A 95 -8.22 8.00 8.48
C PHE A 95 -8.47 9.08 7.41
N ASP A 96 -9.27 10.07 7.79
CA ASP A 96 -9.34 11.33 7.05
C ASP A 96 -8.40 12.35 7.71
N THR A 97 -7.48 12.91 6.94
CA THR A 97 -6.67 14.06 7.36
C THR A 97 -7.07 15.29 6.56
N THR A 98 -6.82 16.48 7.10
CA THR A 98 -7.20 17.74 6.44
C THR A 98 -6.02 18.33 5.66
N LEU A 99 -6.28 19.02 4.55
CA LEU A 99 -5.22 19.80 3.87
C LEU A 99 -4.57 20.81 4.82
N THR A 100 -5.34 21.38 5.75
CA THR A 100 -4.81 22.26 6.81
C THR A 100 -3.80 21.56 7.72
N GLU A 101 -4.03 20.29 8.06
CA GLU A 101 -3.05 19.49 8.79
C GLU A 101 -1.82 19.18 7.94
N LEU A 102 -2.04 18.77 6.69
CA LEU A 102 -0.97 18.39 5.77
C LEU A 102 0.00 19.55 5.48
N ARG A 103 -0.52 20.77 5.30
CA ARG A 103 0.29 22.00 5.12
C ARG A 103 1.23 22.30 6.30
N ARG A 104 1.03 21.67 7.46
CA ARG A 104 1.92 21.81 8.64
C ARG A 104 2.94 20.69 8.74
N LEU A 105 2.90 19.71 7.85
CA LEU A 105 3.84 18.60 7.84
C LEU A 105 5.07 18.95 7.01
N PRO A 106 6.28 18.57 7.47
CA PRO A 106 7.48 18.72 6.65
C PRO A 106 7.31 17.97 5.33
N GLY A 107 7.67 18.60 4.21
CA GLY A 107 7.63 17.95 2.89
C GLY A 107 6.37 18.22 2.08
N TRP A 108 5.20 18.39 2.71
CA TRP A 108 3.98 18.70 1.97
C TRP A 108 4.10 20.08 1.32
N GLY A 109 3.79 20.18 0.02
CA GLY A 109 3.93 21.45 -0.73
C GLY A 109 5.37 21.93 -0.94
N ASN A 110 6.40 21.17 -0.57
CA ASN A 110 7.79 21.63 -0.75
C ASN A 110 8.19 21.83 -2.23
N ASP A 111 7.49 21.18 -3.16
CA ASP A 111 7.79 21.22 -4.61
C ASP A 111 6.56 21.63 -5.46
N THR A 112 5.44 22.01 -4.84
CA THR A 112 4.19 22.47 -5.48
C THR A 112 3.48 23.51 -4.61
N ASP A 113 2.40 24.15 -5.07
CA ASP A 113 1.59 25.00 -4.17
C ASP A 113 0.96 24.14 -3.04
N ASP A 114 0.90 24.67 -1.82
CA ASP A 114 0.24 24.09 -0.64
C ASP A 114 -1.27 23.85 -0.84
N ASN A 115 -1.87 24.50 -1.85
CA ASN A 115 -3.25 24.30 -2.26
C ASN A 115 -3.39 23.29 -3.41
N THR A 116 -2.30 22.67 -3.84
CA THR A 116 -2.36 21.76 -4.96
C THR A 116 -3.04 20.47 -4.56
N HIS A 117 -4.06 20.08 -5.34
CA HIS A 117 -4.74 18.80 -5.27
C HIS A 117 -3.75 17.65 -5.08
N VAL A 118 -4.12 16.65 -4.27
CA VAL A 118 -3.26 15.52 -3.86
C VAL A 118 -2.49 14.89 -5.04
N ASP A 119 -3.14 14.75 -6.20
CA ASP A 119 -2.56 14.28 -7.48
C ASP A 119 -1.30 15.01 -7.98
N LYS A 120 -1.04 16.22 -7.50
CA LYS A 120 0.12 17.02 -7.93
C LYS A 120 1.27 17.00 -6.94
N GLN A 121 1.05 16.51 -5.73
CA GLN A 121 2.12 16.39 -4.74
C GLN A 121 3.19 15.43 -5.25
N VAL A 122 4.44 15.73 -4.92
CA VAL A 122 5.56 14.82 -5.23
C VAL A 122 5.34 13.51 -4.48
N PRO A 123 5.41 12.34 -5.16
CA PRO A 123 5.10 11.05 -4.55
C PRO A 123 5.91 10.75 -3.26
N PHE A 124 7.19 11.10 -3.24
CA PHE A 124 8.02 10.92 -2.05
C PHE A 124 7.50 11.74 -0.86
N TRP A 125 7.15 13.01 -1.07
CA TRP A 125 6.61 13.86 -0.01
C TRP A 125 5.22 13.43 0.43
N ALA A 126 4.41 12.87 -0.47
CA ALA A 126 3.15 12.24 -0.11
C ALA A 126 3.37 11.04 0.84
N ASN A 127 4.34 10.17 0.57
CA ASN A 127 4.69 9.06 1.47
C ASN A 127 5.22 9.56 2.82
N TYR A 128 6.09 10.58 2.81
CA TYR A 128 6.61 11.18 4.04
C TYR A 128 5.51 11.80 4.90
N ALA A 129 4.59 12.54 4.28
CA ALA A 129 3.46 13.13 4.98
C ALA A 129 2.50 12.05 5.52
N ALA A 130 2.22 10.98 4.75
CA ALA A 130 1.40 9.88 5.23
C ALA A 130 2.02 9.18 6.45
N PHE A 131 3.33 8.93 6.42
CA PHE A 131 4.08 8.45 7.59
C PHE A 131 3.92 9.37 8.81
N ALA A 132 4.03 10.69 8.62
CA ALA A 132 3.91 11.65 9.71
C ALA A 132 2.48 11.74 10.28
N VAL A 133 1.45 11.69 9.42
CA VAL A 133 0.04 11.61 9.87
C VAL A 133 -0.17 10.34 10.68
N CYS A 134 0.20 9.18 10.14
CA CYS A 134 -0.01 7.90 10.80
C CYS A 134 0.71 7.79 12.15
N ASN A 135 1.93 8.33 12.27
CA ASN A 135 2.62 8.38 13.57
C ASN A 135 1.87 9.21 14.62
N ARG A 136 1.20 10.31 14.23
CA ARG A 136 0.38 11.09 15.16
C ARG A 136 -0.84 10.32 15.67
N HIS A 137 -1.32 9.35 14.88
CA HIS A 137 -2.39 8.43 15.25
C HIS A 137 -1.89 7.17 15.98
N GLY A 138 -0.59 7.05 16.27
CA GLY A 138 -0.02 5.89 16.98
C GLY A 138 0.40 4.72 16.08
N TYR A 139 0.32 4.88 14.76
CA TYR A 139 0.69 3.88 13.78
C TYR A 139 2.19 3.94 13.44
N GLY A 140 2.66 2.95 12.68
CA GLY A 140 4.05 2.89 12.23
C GLY A 140 4.31 3.74 10.99
N THR A 141 3.47 3.56 9.98
CA THR A 141 3.57 4.25 8.68
C THR A 141 2.21 4.27 7.98
N GLY A 142 2.14 4.78 6.75
CA GLY A 142 0.95 4.71 5.93
C GLY A 142 1.16 5.27 4.52
N PHE A 143 0.08 5.27 3.75
CA PHE A 143 0.05 5.83 2.41
C PHE A 143 -1.30 6.48 2.11
N PHE A 144 -1.28 7.57 1.34
CA PHE A 144 -2.52 8.22 0.90
C PHE A 144 -3.22 7.38 -0.15
N THR A 145 -4.56 7.40 -0.10
CA THR A 145 -5.40 6.65 -1.04
C THR A 145 -5.55 7.36 -2.39
N GLY A 146 -5.09 8.61 -2.47
CA GLY A 146 -5.34 9.51 -3.59
C GLY A 146 -6.76 10.09 -3.60
N HIS A 147 -7.66 9.69 -2.71
CA HIS A 147 -8.98 10.31 -2.60
C HIS A 147 -8.88 11.66 -1.88
N GLN A 148 -9.49 12.69 -2.46
CA GLN A 148 -9.65 14.01 -1.86
C GLN A 148 -11.10 14.47 -2.03
N SER A 149 -11.75 14.90 -0.94
CA SER A 149 -13.10 15.45 -0.93
C SER A 149 -13.09 16.76 -0.14
N GLY A 150 -13.14 17.89 -0.85
CA GLY A 150 -12.93 19.19 -0.24
C GLY A 150 -11.57 19.29 0.45
N GLU A 151 -11.57 19.55 1.75
CA GLU A 151 -10.37 19.63 2.59
C GLU A 151 -9.91 18.26 3.12
N LEU A 152 -10.66 17.18 2.92
CA LEU A 152 -10.32 15.86 3.44
C LEU A 152 -9.51 15.05 2.42
N VAL A 153 -8.46 14.39 2.90
CA VAL A 153 -7.61 13.47 2.15
C VAL A 153 -7.57 12.15 2.91
N GLY A 154 -7.86 11.05 2.21
CA GLY A 154 -7.87 9.72 2.81
C GLY A 154 -6.46 9.11 2.92
N VAL A 155 -6.12 8.57 4.09
CA VAL A 155 -4.85 7.87 4.36
C VAL A 155 -5.12 6.50 4.99
N HIS A 156 -4.38 5.50 4.55
CA HIS A 156 -4.31 4.20 5.22
C HIS A 156 -3.07 4.15 6.10
N CYS A 157 -3.25 3.78 7.37
CA CYS A 157 -2.18 3.63 8.33
C CYS A 157 -1.98 2.16 8.69
N ILE A 158 -0.71 1.74 8.77
CA ILE A 158 -0.27 0.38 9.08
C ILE A 158 0.24 0.35 10.51
N ALA A 159 -0.27 -0.60 11.30
CA ALA A 159 0.07 -0.74 12.71
C ALA A 159 1.58 -0.98 12.92
N ARG A 160 2.11 -0.48 14.04
CA ARG A 160 3.56 -0.48 14.31
C ARG A 160 4.13 -1.89 14.48
N ASP A 161 3.32 -2.83 14.97
CA ASP A 161 3.66 -4.24 15.12
C ASP A 161 3.55 -5.04 13.80
N LYS A 162 3.06 -4.42 12.73
CA LYS A 162 2.95 -5.00 11.39
C LYS A 162 4.02 -4.48 10.43
N MET A 163 4.96 -3.67 10.91
CA MET A 163 6.00 -3.07 10.08
C MET A 163 7.39 -3.14 10.71
N HIS A 164 8.40 -3.10 9.84
CA HIS A 164 9.80 -3.03 10.19
C HIS A 164 10.48 -1.91 9.41
N TYR A 165 11.38 -1.17 10.06
CA TYR A 165 12.18 -0.16 9.37
C TYR A 165 13.46 -0.78 8.82
N VAL A 166 13.79 -0.43 7.58
CA VAL A 166 15.04 -0.77 6.91
C VAL A 166 15.66 0.52 6.40
N GLN A 167 16.94 0.75 6.69
CA GLN A 167 17.67 1.89 6.17
C GLN A 167 18.78 1.43 5.24
N VAL A 168 18.86 2.04 4.05
CA VAL A 168 19.92 1.80 3.07
C VAL A 168 20.45 3.14 2.57
N PRO A 169 21.74 3.25 2.22
CA PRO A 169 22.25 4.49 1.65
C PRO A 169 21.74 4.65 0.21
N SER A 170 21.50 5.88 -0.25
CA SER A 170 20.95 6.13 -1.59
C SER A 170 21.88 5.75 -2.75
N ASN A 171 23.13 5.38 -2.45
CA ASN A 171 24.11 4.83 -3.38
C ASN A 171 24.38 3.33 -3.17
N ASP A 172 23.49 2.61 -2.50
CA ASP A 172 23.63 1.16 -2.33
C ASP A 172 23.55 0.44 -3.68
N ALA A 173 24.67 -0.15 -4.09
CA ALA A 173 24.81 -0.80 -5.39
C ALA A 173 23.93 -2.06 -5.55
N ARG A 174 23.35 -2.59 -4.45
CA ARG A 174 22.49 -3.78 -4.50
C ARG A 174 21.13 -3.51 -5.13
N PHE A 175 20.61 -2.27 -5.04
CA PHE A 175 19.22 -1.95 -5.37
C PHE A 175 19.05 -1.11 -6.64
N GLY A 176 20.12 -0.89 -7.40
CA GLY A 176 20.05 -0.14 -8.66
C GLY A 176 19.48 1.27 -8.51
N LEU A 177 19.68 1.91 -7.34
CA LEU A 177 19.11 3.21 -7.02
C LEU A 177 19.69 4.29 -7.96
N PRO A 178 18.93 5.33 -8.33
CA PRO A 178 19.39 6.43 -9.21
C PRO A 178 20.45 7.30 -8.54
N GLY A 179 20.74 7.08 -7.25
CA GLY A 179 21.48 8.00 -6.41
C GLY A 179 20.65 9.21 -5.99
N GLY A 180 21.24 10.03 -5.11
CA GLY A 180 20.69 11.33 -4.75
C GLY A 180 19.42 11.26 -3.89
N ARG A 181 18.57 12.29 -4.02
CA ARG A 181 17.32 12.44 -3.27
C ARG A 181 16.13 11.89 -4.06
N PRO A 182 15.19 11.19 -3.41
CA PRO A 182 14.01 10.61 -4.05
C PRO A 182 12.93 11.62 -4.48
N THR A 183 13.14 12.92 -4.27
CA THR A 183 12.15 13.97 -4.59
C THR A 183 11.86 14.11 -6.09
N GLY A 184 12.78 13.65 -6.96
CA GLY A 184 12.57 13.61 -8.40
C GLY A 184 12.10 12.26 -8.95
N TRP A 185 11.92 11.25 -8.10
CA TRP A 185 11.62 9.90 -8.57
C TRP A 185 10.12 9.74 -8.87
N PRO A 186 9.76 9.14 -10.02
CA PRO A 186 8.36 8.85 -10.30
C PRO A 186 7.83 7.80 -9.31
N TRP A 187 6.52 7.83 -9.05
CA TRP A 187 5.87 7.01 -8.04
C TRP A 187 6.16 5.51 -8.19
N HIS A 188 6.14 5.01 -9.42
CA HIS A 188 6.35 3.60 -9.70
C HIS A 188 7.79 3.18 -9.41
N TYR A 189 8.74 4.11 -9.51
CA TYR A 189 10.12 3.83 -9.23
C TYR A 189 10.37 3.81 -7.70
N LEU A 190 9.75 4.73 -6.95
CA LEU A 190 9.75 4.65 -5.48
C LEU A 190 9.22 3.31 -5.00
N ASN A 191 8.08 2.86 -5.54
CA ASN A 191 7.47 1.60 -5.13
C ASN A 191 8.31 0.40 -5.54
N ILE A 192 8.93 0.39 -6.73
CA ILE A 192 9.89 -0.68 -7.11
C ILE A 192 11.01 -0.75 -6.08
N THR A 193 11.69 0.38 -5.80
CA THR A 193 12.83 0.38 -4.87
C THR A 193 12.41 -0.05 -3.47
N ALA A 194 11.21 0.31 -3.02
CA ALA A 194 10.72 -0.11 -1.73
C ALA A 194 10.43 -1.61 -1.67
N ASN A 195 9.84 -2.17 -2.72
CA ASN A 195 9.60 -3.61 -2.81
C ASN A 195 10.92 -4.39 -2.92
N ASP A 196 11.87 -3.95 -3.76
CA ASP A 196 13.16 -4.61 -3.92
C ASP A 196 13.99 -4.61 -2.62
N VAL A 197 14.04 -3.48 -1.91
CA VAL A 197 14.73 -3.37 -0.62
C VAL A 197 14.05 -4.25 0.42
N CYS A 198 12.72 -4.17 0.56
CA CYS A 198 12.02 -4.95 1.57
C CYS A 198 12.05 -6.46 1.28
N ALA A 199 11.93 -6.87 0.03
CA ALA A 199 12.09 -8.27 -0.40
C ALA A 199 13.49 -8.82 -0.10
N TYR A 200 14.53 -8.03 -0.34
CA TYR A 200 15.90 -8.41 0.03
C TYR A 200 16.07 -8.66 1.54
N HIS A 201 15.30 -7.93 2.36
CA HIS A 201 15.28 -8.09 3.81
C HIS A 201 14.25 -9.11 4.33
N GLY A 202 13.61 -9.86 3.43
CA GLY A 202 12.70 -10.96 3.77
C GLY A 202 11.23 -10.57 3.97
N TYR A 203 10.86 -9.33 3.65
CA TYR A 203 9.48 -8.83 3.75
C TYR A 203 8.77 -8.91 2.40
N ARG A 204 7.43 -8.96 2.41
CA ARG A 204 6.64 -9.03 1.17
C ARG A 204 6.69 -7.74 0.37
N THR A 205 6.70 -6.59 1.04
CA THR A 205 6.60 -5.27 0.40
C THR A 205 7.01 -4.15 1.34
N GLY A 206 7.07 -2.91 0.84
CA GLY A 206 7.29 -1.74 1.68
C GLY A 206 7.00 -0.39 1.02
N LEU A 207 7.30 0.66 1.77
CA LEU A 207 7.17 2.06 1.40
C LEU A 207 8.47 2.82 1.68
N LEU A 208 8.99 3.56 0.69
CA LEU A 208 10.00 4.58 0.95
C LEU A 208 9.29 5.83 1.48
N SER A 209 9.52 6.16 2.76
CA SER A 209 8.77 7.25 3.41
C SER A 209 9.64 8.22 4.21
N ALA A 210 10.95 8.01 4.32
CA ALA A 210 11.84 9.01 4.91
C ALA A 210 13.24 9.03 4.27
N MET A 211 13.91 10.17 4.44
CA MET A 211 15.31 10.33 4.07
C MET A 211 16.04 11.19 5.11
N PHE A 212 17.32 10.89 5.36
CA PHE A 212 18.16 11.61 6.31
C PHE A 212 19.53 11.93 5.72
N ALA A 213 20.17 12.98 6.20
CA ALA A 213 21.54 13.31 5.76
C ALA A 213 22.49 12.17 6.14
N SER A 214 23.30 11.71 5.18
CA SER A 214 24.33 10.68 5.43
C SER A 214 25.61 11.22 6.05
N GLY A 215 25.78 12.55 6.06
CA GLY A 215 27.05 13.22 6.35
C GLY A 215 28.01 13.23 5.15
N GLN A 216 27.71 12.50 4.08
CA GLN A 216 28.45 12.57 2.82
C GLN A 216 27.75 13.50 1.81
N PRO A 217 28.51 14.24 0.98
CA PRO A 217 27.92 15.02 -0.11
C PRO A 217 27.10 14.14 -1.04
N PHE A 218 25.92 14.63 -1.46
CA PHE A 218 25.02 14.01 -2.44
C PHE A 218 24.32 12.70 -2.03
N TRP A 219 24.72 12.08 -0.92
CA TRP A 219 24.13 10.84 -0.43
C TRP A 219 23.22 11.07 0.77
N VAL A 220 22.13 10.30 0.82
CA VAL A 220 21.18 10.30 1.93
C VAL A 220 20.95 8.88 2.40
N TRP A 221 20.61 8.71 3.68
CA TRP A 221 20.00 7.48 4.15
C TRP A 221 18.54 7.49 3.73
N LEU A 222 18.09 6.40 3.11
CA LEU A 222 16.71 6.17 2.72
C LEU A 222 16.09 5.20 3.73
N GLU A 223 14.92 5.54 4.24
CA GLU A 223 14.21 4.73 5.22
C GLU A 223 12.95 4.14 4.59
N TYR A 224 12.92 2.82 4.60
CA TYR A 224 11.86 1.97 4.08
C TYR A 224 11.09 1.36 5.24
N HIS A 225 9.77 1.40 5.15
CA HIS A 225 8.88 0.70 6.06
C HIS A 225 8.39 -0.55 5.35
N CYS A 226 8.88 -1.71 5.79
CA CYS A 226 8.62 -3.02 5.22
C CYS A 226 7.54 -3.75 6.02
N PHE A 227 6.76 -4.59 5.35
CA PHE A 227 5.64 -5.33 5.93
C PHE A 227 5.41 -6.67 5.20
N ASP A 228 4.79 -7.61 5.89
CA ASP A 228 4.53 -8.99 5.43
C ASP A 228 3.13 -9.18 4.83
#